data_AF-A0A556QS52-F1
#
_entry.id   AF-A0A556QS52-F1
#
_cell.length_a   1.000
_cell.length_b   1.000
_cell.length_c   1.000
_cell.angle_alpha   90.00
_cell.angle_beta   90.00
_cell.angle_gamma   90.00
#
_symmetry.space_group_name_H-M   'P 1'
#
loop_
_entity.id
_entity.type
_entity.pdbx_description
1 polymer ?
#
loop_
_entity_poly.entity_id
_entity_poly.type
_entity_poly.pdbx_seq_one_letter_code
_entity_poly.pdbx_strand_id
1 'polypeptide(L)'
;MSTVTVSTIRTRLPRQGHTTLAAFALCLAAVPFFTPAAFAQSEAAFGSSERKGATLIGIFYDLKQTQQREPIPEFARRYTPSLDEFLVSGFDEALLNRYFRAALPLYTTQLAVPMMSASGAPKAFGVENVVKPSYWVIHYKGQIAPPTDGTYRFVGNFDDLLVVAINRKVVLDGSRPDTKFARLGWKEPADKGPRVAANELSKYGDWVVLKAGQPVDIDILIGERPGGQFHGLLLYEKKGETYPPAPNGRAALPLFQLAEKPTPNNQILTDRPPWKCFN
;
A
#
# COMPACT_ATOMS: atom_id res chain seq x y z
N MET A 1 -83.72 -0.41 50.35
CA MET A 1 -84.12 0.99 50.12
C MET A 1 -82.85 1.73 49.74
N SER A 2 -82.57 1.94 48.45
CA SER A 2 -82.95 3.15 47.68
C SER A 2 -82.28 4.40 48.31
N THR A 3 -81.56 5.31 47.65
CA THR A 3 -81.46 5.68 46.23
C THR A 3 -80.30 6.67 46.04
N VAL A 4 -79.60 6.57 44.89
CA VAL A 4 -79.08 7.62 43.95
C VAL A 4 -79.17 9.11 44.34
N THR A 5 -78.14 9.92 44.00
CA THR A 5 -78.15 11.19 43.16
C THR A 5 -76.78 11.90 43.30
N VAL A 6 -75.86 11.97 42.32
CA VAL A 6 -75.71 12.76 41.05
C VAL A 6 -75.26 14.23 41.22
N SER A 7 -74.03 14.48 40.70
CA SER A 7 -73.48 15.64 39.94
C SER A 7 -73.36 17.04 40.55
N THR A 8 -72.17 17.65 40.42
CA THR A 8 -71.94 18.79 39.49
C THR A 8 -70.45 18.96 39.20
N ILE A 9 -70.10 19.03 37.91
CA ILE A 9 -68.77 19.33 37.36
C ILE A 9 -68.59 20.85 37.28
N ARG A 10 -67.40 21.38 37.61
CA ARG A 10 -66.81 22.54 36.92
C ARG A 10 -65.27 22.55 37.00
N THR A 11 -64.71 22.28 35.84
CA THR A 11 -63.37 22.58 35.28
C THR A 11 -62.47 23.61 35.98
N ARG A 12 -61.18 23.25 36.13
CA ARG A 12 -60.00 24.08 35.82
C ARG A 12 -58.75 23.20 35.61
N LEU A 13 -58.06 23.43 34.49
CA LEU A 13 -56.81 22.83 33.99
C LEU A 13 -55.58 23.61 34.54
N PRO A 14 -54.33 23.15 34.36
CA PRO A 14 -53.54 22.39 35.32
C PRO A 14 -52.35 23.19 35.90
N ARG A 15 -51.65 22.65 36.92
CA ARG A 15 -50.28 23.10 37.26
C ARG A 15 -49.35 21.91 37.39
N GLN A 16 -48.21 22.07 36.73
CA GLN A 16 -47.18 21.10 36.38
C GLN A 16 -46.55 20.45 37.61
N GLY A 17 -46.48 19.12 37.62
CA GLY A 17 -45.59 18.34 38.46
C GLY A 17 -44.21 18.26 37.83
N HIS A 18 -43.17 18.49 38.63
CA HIS A 18 -41.79 18.28 38.27
C HIS A 18 -41.54 16.82 37.91
N THR A 19 -41.25 16.54 36.65
CA THR A 19 -40.66 15.28 36.20
C THR A 19 -39.21 15.56 35.84
N THR A 20 -38.30 14.89 36.54
CA THR A 20 -36.86 14.93 36.29
C THR A 20 -36.58 14.30 34.93
N LEU A 21 -36.39 15.11 33.90
CA LEU A 21 -35.85 14.67 32.61
C LEU A 21 -34.33 14.48 32.77
N ALA A 22 -33.89 13.23 32.77
CA ALA A 22 -32.50 12.90 32.50
C ALA A 22 -32.17 13.37 31.08
N ALA A 23 -31.31 14.38 30.98
CA ALA A 23 -30.75 14.83 29.71
C ALA A 23 -29.83 13.73 29.17
N PHE A 24 -30.32 12.93 28.21
CA PHE A 24 -29.46 12.19 27.31
C PHE A 24 -28.74 13.20 26.42
N ALA A 25 -27.50 13.54 26.78
CA ALA A 25 -26.59 14.22 25.88
C ALA A 25 -26.29 13.26 24.72
N LEU A 26 -26.99 13.46 23.60
CA LEU A 26 -26.64 12.85 22.33
C LEU A 26 -25.31 13.47 21.89
N CYS A 27 -24.18 12.86 22.26
CA CYS A 27 -22.92 13.10 21.59
C CYS A 27 -23.10 12.66 20.14
N LEU A 28 -23.44 13.60 19.26
CA LEU A 28 -23.16 13.51 17.84
C LEU A 28 -21.65 13.39 17.71
N ALA A 29 -21.15 12.14 17.75
CA ALA A 29 -19.85 11.84 17.20
C ALA A 29 -19.92 12.30 15.75
N ALA A 30 -19.14 13.33 15.41
CA ALA A 30 -18.97 13.73 14.03
C ALA A 30 -18.39 12.52 13.30
N VAL A 31 -19.24 11.76 12.61
CA VAL A 31 -18.80 10.76 11.65
C VAL A 31 -18.07 11.60 10.59
N PRO A 32 -16.74 11.45 10.44
CA PRO A 32 -16.04 12.23 9.44
C PRO A 32 -16.64 11.83 8.09
N PHE A 33 -17.30 12.79 7.43
CA PHE A 33 -17.73 12.62 6.06
C PHE A 33 -16.47 12.38 5.23
N PHE A 34 -16.22 11.12 4.91
CA PHE A 34 -15.13 10.73 4.03
C PHE A 34 -15.41 11.36 2.66
N THR A 35 -14.53 12.27 2.24
CA THR A 35 -14.65 12.90 0.93
C THR A 35 -14.26 11.89 -0.17
N PRO A 36 -14.99 11.82 -1.29
CA PRO A 36 -14.64 10.97 -2.43
C PRO A 36 -13.21 11.22 -2.94
N ALA A 37 -12.73 12.46 -2.86
CA ALA A 37 -11.39 12.85 -3.30
C ALA A 37 -10.27 12.12 -2.52
N ALA A 38 -10.42 11.98 -1.20
CA ALA A 38 -9.44 11.27 -0.38
C ALA A 38 -9.48 9.75 -0.59
N PHE A 39 -10.59 9.20 -1.11
CA PHE A 39 -10.69 7.79 -1.48
C PHE A 39 -10.06 7.56 -2.87
N ALA A 40 -10.37 8.43 -3.83
CA ALA A 40 -9.77 8.42 -5.16
C ALA A 40 -8.25 8.60 -5.12
N GLN A 41 -7.72 9.42 -4.20
CA GLN A 41 -6.28 9.59 -4.03
C GLN A 41 -5.60 8.34 -3.44
N SER A 42 -6.26 7.62 -2.50
CA SER A 42 -5.71 6.38 -1.95
C SER A 42 -5.77 5.22 -2.95
N GLU A 43 -6.87 5.05 -3.68
CA GLU A 43 -6.92 4.09 -4.79
C GLU A 43 -5.85 4.44 -5.84
N ALA A 44 -5.74 5.70 -6.26
CA ALA A 44 -4.72 6.08 -7.24
C ALA A 44 -3.27 5.76 -6.80
N ALA A 45 -2.99 5.71 -5.50
CA ALA A 45 -1.67 5.38 -4.96
C ALA A 45 -1.38 3.87 -4.89
N PHE A 46 -2.40 3.05 -4.61
CA PHE A 46 -2.23 1.59 -4.39
C PHE A 46 -2.80 0.72 -5.52
N GLY A 47 -3.53 1.30 -6.46
CA GLY A 47 -4.18 0.62 -7.58
C GLY A 47 -5.70 0.82 -7.61
N SER A 48 -6.32 0.41 -8.71
CA SER A 48 -7.77 0.49 -8.90
C SER A 48 -8.43 -0.86 -8.68
N SER A 49 -9.69 -0.85 -8.24
CA SER A 49 -10.55 -2.04 -8.22
C SER A 49 -10.86 -2.57 -9.63
N GLU A 50 -10.74 -1.74 -10.66
CA GLU A 50 -10.92 -2.12 -12.06
C GLU A 50 -9.60 -2.56 -12.69
N ARG A 51 -9.60 -3.76 -13.25
CA ARG A 51 -8.48 -4.24 -14.06
C ARG A 51 -8.56 -3.64 -15.47
N LYS A 52 -7.67 -2.70 -15.78
CA LYS A 52 -7.56 -2.08 -17.11
C LYS A 52 -6.18 -2.31 -17.71
N GLY A 53 -6.12 -3.10 -18.78
CA GLY A 53 -4.88 -3.36 -19.51
C GLY A 53 -3.80 -4.04 -18.66
N ALA A 54 -2.53 -3.74 -18.99
CA ALA A 54 -1.34 -4.28 -18.37
C ALA A 54 -1.18 -3.78 -16.92
N THR A 55 -1.44 -4.65 -15.95
CA THR A 55 -1.47 -4.28 -14.51
C THR A 55 -0.85 -5.35 -13.63
N LEU A 56 -0.18 -4.96 -12.55
CA LEU A 56 0.13 -5.90 -11.46
C LEU A 56 -1.11 -6.12 -10.60
N ILE A 57 -1.23 -7.32 -10.04
CA ILE A 57 -2.29 -7.67 -9.09
C ILE A 57 -1.72 -7.49 -7.67
N GLY A 58 -2.28 -6.56 -6.91
CA GLY A 58 -1.93 -6.26 -5.53
C GLY A 58 -2.87 -6.95 -4.55
N ILE A 59 -2.30 -7.73 -3.62
CA ILE A 59 -3.03 -8.44 -2.57
C ILE A 59 -2.60 -7.88 -1.22
N PHE A 60 -3.56 -7.38 -0.45
CA PHE A 60 -3.33 -6.81 0.87
C PHE A 60 -3.43 -7.87 1.97
N TYR A 61 -2.47 -7.84 2.90
CA TYR A 61 -2.43 -8.67 4.08
C TYR A 61 -2.23 -7.82 5.35
N ASP A 62 -3.02 -8.11 6.39
CA ASP A 62 -2.81 -7.58 7.73
C ASP A 62 -2.13 -8.63 8.61
N LEU A 63 -0.86 -8.39 8.97
CA LEU A 63 -0.06 -9.35 9.74
C LEU A 63 -0.43 -9.38 11.23
N LYS A 64 -1.37 -8.53 11.65
CA LYS A 64 -1.80 -8.40 13.05
C LYS A 64 -2.89 -9.38 13.46
N GLN A 65 -3.58 -9.99 12.52
CA GLN A 65 -4.77 -10.80 12.81
C GLN A 65 -4.95 -11.95 11.80
N THR A 66 -5.71 -12.97 12.18
CA THR A 66 -6.12 -14.07 11.31
C THR A 66 -7.28 -13.63 10.39
N GLN A 67 -7.67 -14.48 9.42
CA GLN A 67 -8.85 -14.21 8.59
C GLN A 67 -10.14 -14.04 9.40
N GLN A 68 -10.25 -14.71 10.56
CA GLN A 68 -11.37 -14.60 11.51
C GLN A 68 -11.27 -13.35 12.41
N ARG A 69 -10.27 -12.50 12.21
CA ARG A 69 -9.98 -11.27 12.98
C ARG A 69 -9.53 -11.56 14.41
N GLU A 70 -9.01 -12.75 14.66
CA GLU A 70 -8.35 -13.06 15.92
C GLU A 70 -6.97 -12.42 15.94
N PRO A 71 -6.57 -11.72 17.01
CA PRO A 71 -5.28 -11.07 17.08
C PRO A 71 -4.16 -12.11 17.06
N ILE A 72 -3.09 -11.84 16.31
CA ILE A 72 -1.87 -12.63 16.31
C ILE A 72 -0.94 -12.09 17.41
N PRO A 73 -0.62 -12.87 18.44
CA PRO A 73 0.30 -12.44 19.49
C PRO A 73 1.66 -12.06 18.92
N GLU A 74 2.26 -11.01 19.51
CA GLU A 74 3.61 -10.54 19.15
C GLU A 74 3.79 -10.17 17.67
N PHE A 75 2.71 -9.85 16.94
CA PHE A 75 2.78 -9.49 15.51
C PHE A 75 3.89 -8.49 15.19
N ALA A 76 4.10 -7.51 16.07
CA ALA A 76 5.12 -6.48 15.89
C ALA A 76 6.55 -7.05 15.87
N ARG A 77 6.85 -7.99 16.78
CA ARG A 77 8.14 -8.69 16.83
C ARG A 77 8.29 -9.69 15.68
N ARG A 78 7.17 -10.23 15.19
CA ARG A 78 7.13 -11.24 14.13
C ARG A 78 7.08 -10.67 12.73
N TYR A 79 6.86 -9.36 12.56
CA TYR A 79 6.72 -8.72 11.25
C TYR A 79 7.89 -9.06 10.33
N THR A 80 9.10 -8.66 10.69
CA THR A 80 10.28 -8.89 9.85
C THR A 80 10.65 -10.39 9.73
N PRO A 81 10.67 -11.21 10.79
CA PRO A 81 10.93 -12.65 10.66
C PRO A 81 9.93 -13.39 9.75
N SER A 82 8.65 -13.03 9.79
CA SER A 82 7.61 -13.65 8.95
C SER A 82 7.80 -13.30 7.47
N LEU A 83 8.15 -12.04 7.20
CA LEU A 83 8.44 -11.60 5.85
C LEU A 83 9.77 -12.15 5.35
N ASP A 84 10.78 -12.26 6.20
CA ASP A 84 12.06 -12.90 5.87
C ASP A 84 11.84 -14.36 5.40
N GLU A 85 11.02 -15.12 6.13
CA GLU A 85 10.60 -16.47 5.73
C GLU A 85 9.89 -16.47 4.37
N PHE A 86 8.94 -15.56 4.16
CA PHE A 86 8.23 -15.40 2.89
C PHE A 86 9.18 -15.11 1.73
N LEU A 87 10.16 -14.22 1.92
CA LEU A 87 11.12 -13.85 0.89
C LEU A 87 12.07 -15.01 0.56
N VAL A 88 12.62 -15.72 1.55
CA VAL A 88 13.54 -16.85 1.30
C VAL A 88 12.84 -18.10 0.76
N SER A 89 11.53 -18.24 0.99
CA SER A 89 10.72 -19.29 0.35
C SER A 89 10.51 -19.05 -1.15
N GLY A 90 10.93 -17.88 -1.66
CA GLY A 90 10.60 -17.43 -3.00
C GLY A 90 9.12 -17.08 -3.11
N PHE A 91 8.59 -16.29 -2.18
CA PHE A 91 7.22 -15.78 -2.22
C PHE A 91 6.15 -16.89 -2.20
N ASP A 92 6.31 -17.91 -1.34
CA ASP A 92 5.26 -18.91 -1.12
C ASP A 92 4.07 -18.28 -0.37
N GLU A 93 2.99 -18.02 -1.11
CA GLU A 93 1.77 -17.41 -0.59
C GLU A 93 1.10 -18.25 0.50
N ALA A 94 1.39 -19.56 0.58
CA ALA A 94 0.86 -20.40 1.66
C ALA A 94 1.29 -19.89 3.04
N LEU A 95 2.45 -19.24 3.14
CA LEU A 95 2.94 -18.63 4.38
C LEU A 95 2.09 -17.44 4.82
N LEU A 96 1.42 -16.75 3.88
CA LEU A 96 0.56 -15.61 4.18
C LEU A 96 -0.88 -16.00 4.54
N ASN A 97 -1.30 -17.24 4.29
CA ASN A 97 -2.66 -17.73 4.58
C ASN A 97 -3.07 -17.66 6.07
N ARG A 98 -2.09 -17.55 6.97
CA ARG A 98 -2.32 -17.37 8.42
C ARG A 98 -2.79 -15.96 8.79
N TYR A 99 -2.60 -15.00 7.90
CA TYR A 99 -2.94 -13.60 8.11
C TYR A 99 -4.28 -13.25 7.49
N PHE A 100 -4.88 -12.17 7.95
CA PHE A 100 -6.03 -11.58 7.29
C PHE A 100 -5.63 -11.10 5.90
N ARG A 101 -6.41 -11.50 4.90
CA ARG A 101 -6.28 -11.08 3.52
C ARG A 101 -7.52 -10.28 3.12
N ALA A 102 -7.32 -9.13 2.46
CA ALA A 102 -8.42 -8.39 1.86
C ALA A 102 -9.11 -9.21 0.76
N ALA A 103 -10.43 -9.13 0.69
CA ALA A 103 -11.22 -9.98 -0.22
C ALA A 103 -10.97 -9.65 -1.71
N LEU A 104 -10.78 -8.36 -2.03
CA LEU A 104 -10.59 -7.89 -3.40
C LEU A 104 -9.16 -7.42 -3.60
N PRO A 105 -8.50 -7.80 -4.71
CA PRO A 105 -7.24 -7.21 -5.09
C PRO A 105 -7.41 -5.79 -5.65
N LEU A 106 -6.32 -5.04 -5.70
CA LEU A 106 -6.21 -3.83 -6.51
C LEU A 106 -5.26 -4.06 -7.68
N TYR A 107 -5.47 -3.34 -8.77
CA TYR A 107 -4.67 -3.44 -9.99
C TYR A 107 -3.90 -2.14 -10.20
N THR A 108 -2.58 -2.22 -10.34
CA THR A 108 -1.76 -1.03 -10.53
C THR A 108 -0.87 -1.13 -11.75
N THR A 109 -0.61 0.01 -12.38
CA THR A 109 0.34 0.14 -13.48
C THR A 109 1.68 0.71 -13.03
N GLN A 110 1.81 1.15 -11.77
CA GLN A 110 3.03 1.77 -11.26
C GLN A 110 3.08 1.72 -9.73
N LEU A 111 4.29 1.84 -9.17
CA LEU A 111 4.53 1.96 -7.74
C LEU A 111 5.13 3.34 -7.46
N ALA A 112 4.26 4.32 -7.24
CA ALA A 112 4.62 5.70 -6.92
C ALA A 112 3.62 6.24 -5.90
N VAL A 113 3.93 6.06 -4.61
CA VAL A 113 3.06 6.42 -3.50
C VAL A 113 3.52 7.76 -2.93
N PRO A 114 2.72 8.84 -3.06
CA PRO A 114 3.07 10.11 -2.47
C PRO A 114 3.05 10.01 -0.94
N MET A 115 3.70 10.96 -0.26
CA MET A 115 3.61 11.06 1.20
C MET A 115 2.17 11.13 1.67
N MET A 116 1.74 10.10 2.40
CA MET A 116 0.39 9.98 2.91
C MET A 116 0.38 9.25 4.26
N SER A 117 -0.78 9.25 4.93
CA SER A 117 -1.00 8.43 6.11
C SER A 117 -0.99 6.94 5.75
N ALA A 118 -0.44 6.11 6.64
CA ALA A 118 -0.50 4.65 6.59
C ALA A 118 -1.93 4.10 6.49
N SER A 119 -2.95 4.89 6.87
CA SER A 119 -4.37 4.55 6.67
C SER A 119 -4.80 4.52 5.20
N GLY A 120 -3.95 5.00 4.28
CA GLY A 120 -4.21 4.99 2.85
C GLY A 120 -4.43 3.58 2.29
N ALA A 121 -3.58 2.61 2.65
CA ALA A 121 -3.67 1.26 2.12
C ALA A 121 -4.92 0.52 2.63
N PRO A 122 -5.21 0.45 3.94
CA PRO A 122 -6.46 -0.15 4.42
C PRO A 122 -7.71 0.44 3.75
N LYS A 123 -7.73 1.76 3.55
CA LYS A 123 -8.84 2.45 2.89
C LYS A 123 -8.96 2.10 1.41
N ALA A 124 -7.84 2.06 0.67
CA ALA A 124 -7.86 1.69 -0.74
C ALA A 124 -8.39 0.27 -0.96
N PHE A 125 -8.12 -0.65 -0.03
CA PHE A 125 -8.61 -2.03 -0.06
C PHE A 125 -9.99 -2.22 0.60
N GLY A 126 -10.63 -1.16 1.12
CA GLY A 126 -11.95 -1.21 1.76
C GLY A 126 -11.98 -2.00 3.08
N VAL A 127 -10.85 -2.05 3.79
CA VAL A 127 -10.68 -2.81 5.05
C VAL A 127 -10.34 -1.92 6.24
N GLU A 128 -10.44 -0.60 6.12
CA GLU A 128 -10.11 0.39 7.15
C GLU A 128 -10.92 0.24 8.45
N ASN A 129 -12.11 -0.37 8.38
CA ASN A 129 -12.95 -0.62 9.56
C ASN A 129 -12.48 -1.82 10.38
N VAL A 130 -11.61 -2.66 9.85
CA VAL A 130 -11.13 -3.90 10.50
C VAL A 130 -9.60 -3.98 10.57
N VAL A 131 -8.88 -3.16 9.81
CA VAL A 131 -7.42 -3.10 9.78
C VAL A 131 -6.92 -1.75 10.26
N LYS A 132 -6.13 -1.75 11.34
CA LYS A 132 -5.40 -0.55 11.80
C LYS A 132 -4.23 -0.23 10.85
N PRO A 133 -3.85 1.05 10.70
CA PRO A 133 -2.80 1.50 9.77
C PRO A 133 -1.39 1.24 10.32
N SER A 134 -1.04 -0.04 10.47
CA SER A 134 0.27 -0.51 10.92
C SER A 134 0.48 -1.98 10.58
N TYR A 135 1.71 -2.43 10.36
CA TYR A 135 2.06 -3.86 10.18
C TYR A 135 1.23 -4.59 9.10
N TRP A 136 0.99 -3.93 7.98
CA TRP A 136 0.37 -4.53 6.80
C TRP A 136 1.40 -4.63 5.67
N VAL A 137 1.14 -5.52 4.72
CA VAL A 137 1.89 -5.61 3.48
C VAL A 137 0.95 -5.71 2.29
N ILE A 138 1.42 -5.26 1.13
CA ILE A 138 0.79 -5.52 -0.15
C ILE A 138 1.81 -6.26 -1.02
N HIS A 139 1.41 -7.44 -1.49
CA HIS A 139 2.17 -8.22 -2.47
C HIS A 139 1.58 -7.97 -3.86
N TYR A 140 2.31 -7.23 -4.68
CA TYR A 140 2.02 -7.06 -6.10
C TYR A 140 2.73 -8.13 -6.91
N LYS A 141 2.03 -8.73 -7.86
CA LYS A 141 2.59 -9.76 -8.73
C LYS A 141 2.07 -9.66 -10.17
N GLY A 142 2.87 -10.17 -11.10
CA GLY A 142 2.53 -10.27 -12.52
C GLY A 142 3.70 -10.85 -13.32
N GLN A 143 3.55 -10.91 -14.64
CA GLN A 143 4.65 -11.21 -15.54
C GLN A 143 4.96 -9.98 -16.37
N ILE A 144 6.24 -9.65 -16.53
CA ILE A 144 6.66 -8.43 -17.23
C ILE A 144 7.74 -8.69 -18.27
N ALA A 145 7.85 -7.79 -19.24
CA ALA A 145 9.02 -7.70 -20.12
C ALA A 145 9.37 -6.22 -20.35
N PRO A 146 10.67 -5.88 -20.44
CA PRO A 146 11.07 -4.51 -20.74
C PRO A 146 10.67 -4.12 -22.17
N PRO A 147 10.59 -2.81 -22.47
CA PRO A 147 10.27 -2.34 -23.82
C PRO A 147 11.36 -2.67 -24.86
N THR A 148 12.61 -2.88 -24.43
CA THR A 148 13.75 -3.25 -25.27
C THR A 148 14.65 -4.25 -24.54
N ASP A 149 15.47 -4.98 -25.28
CA ASP A 149 16.50 -5.85 -24.67
C ASP A 149 17.52 -5.03 -23.88
N GLY A 150 18.04 -5.61 -22.80
CA GLY A 150 19.10 -4.99 -22.03
C GLY A 150 19.41 -5.66 -20.70
N THR A 151 20.32 -5.02 -19.96
CA THR A 151 20.58 -5.33 -18.55
C THR A 151 19.98 -4.22 -17.71
N TYR A 152 19.06 -4.57 -16.83
CA TYR A 152 18.26 -3.66 -16.03
C TYR A 152 18.49 -3.89 -14.55
N ARG A 153 18.34 -2.86 -13.73
CA ARG A 153 18.15 -3.01 -12.28
C ARG A 153 17.01 -2.14 -11.83
N PHE A 154 16.34 -2.57 -10.76
CA PHE A 154 15.37 -1.74 -10.08
C PHE A 154 16.07 -0.81 -9.09
N VAL A 155 15.53 0.39 -8.91
CA VAL A 155 16.07 1.40 -7.99
C VAL A 155 14.90 2.00 -7.21
N GLY A 156 15.00 2.10 -5.90
CA GLY A 156 13.89 2.68 -5.13
C GLY A 156 14.03 2.54 -3.64
N ASN A 157 13.07 3.14 -2.94
CA ASN A 157 12.91 3.04 -1.51
C ASN A 157 11.44 3.27 -1.14
N PHE A 158 10.99 2.54 -0.11
CA PHE A 158 9.74 2.83 0.59
C PHE A 158 10.01 2.95 2.09
N ASP A 159 9.20 3.79 2.73
CA ASP A 159 9.09 3.96 4.17
C ASP A 159 7.80 3.23 4.59
N ASP A 160 7.82 1.94 4.96
CA ASP A 160 8.96 1.20 5.56
C ASP A 160 9.60 0.06 4.75
N LEU A 161 8.83 -0.60 3.89
CA LEU A 161 9.21 -1.85 3.22
C LEU A 161 9.09 -1.73 1.70
N LEU A 162 10.17 -2.10 0.99
CA LEU A 162 10.17 -2.38 -0.45
C LEU A 162 11.09 -3.58 -0.71
N VAL A 163 10.55 -4.65 -1.29
CA VAL A 163 11.35 -5.74 -1.86
C VAL A 163 10.86 -6.04 -3.27
N VAL A 164 11.77 -6.24 -4.21
CA VAL A 164 11.47 -6.65 -5.60
C VAL A 164 12.19 -7.95 -5.90
N ALA A 165 11.49 -8.89 -6.52
CA ALA A 165 12.05 -10.13 -7.01
C ALA A 165 11.70 -10.35 -8.48
N ILE A 166 12.63 -10.98 -9.21
CA ILE A 166 12.43 -11.46 -10.57
C ILE A 166 12.62 -12.97 -10.58
N ASN A 167 11.65 -13.70 -11.14
CA ASN A 167 11.61 -15.16 -11.11
C ASN A 167 11.86 -15.71 -9.69
N ARG A 168 11.13 -15.14 -8.71
CA ARG A 168 11.17 -15.49 -7.28
C ARG A 168 12.50 -15.25 -6.57
N LYS A 169 13.50 -14.66 -7.23
CA LYS A 169 14.78 -14.25 -6.64
C LYS A 169 14.74 -12.76 -6.33
N VAL A 170 14.96 -12.39 -5.07
CA VAL A 170 15.08 -10.98 -4.66
C VAL A 170 16.25 -10.31 -5.40
N VAL A 171 15.97 -9.17 -6.02
CA VAL A 171 16.93 -8.33 -6.76
C VAL A 171 17.03 -6.92 -6.18
N LEU A 172 16.13 -6.51 -5.28
CA LEU A 172 16.19 -5.23 -4.58
C LEU A 172 15.54 -5.38 -3.20
N ASP A 173 16.23 -4.93 -2.16
CA ASP A 173 15.62 -4.52 -0.88
C ASP A 173 15.85 -3.01 -0.69
N GLY A 174 14.78 -2.25 -0.91
CA GLY A 174 14.73 -0.80 -0.74
C GLY A 174 14.05 -0.38 0.56
N SER A 175 13.95 -1.27 1.54
CA SER A 175 13.31 -1.00 2.82
C SER A 175 14.14 -0.02 3.67
N ARG A 176 13.51 0.53 4.72
CA ARG A 176 14.25 1.30 5.73
C ARG A 176 15.35 0.48 6.39
N PRO A 177 16.42 1.13 6.89
CA PRO A 177 17.50 0.46 7.60
C PRO A 177 17.09 -0.38 8.83
N ASP A 178 15.94 -0.11 9.44
CA ASP A 178 15.41 -0.84 10.60
C ASP A 178 14.41 -1.96 10.24
N THR A 179 14.20 -2.19 8.94
CA THR A 179 13.50 -3.37 8.38
C THR A 179 14.57 -4.29 7.75
N LYS A 180 15.01 -5.31 8.50
CA LYS A 180 16.15 -6.16 8.11
C LYS A 180 15.82 -7.64 8.00
N PHE A 181 16.09 -8.24 6.86
CA PHE A 181 15.86 -9.67 6.60
C PHE A 181 17.15 -10.48 6.81
N ALA A 182 17.28 -11.09 8.00
CA ALA A 182 18.51 -11.77 8.41
C ALA A 182 18.80 -13.03 7.59
N ARG A 183 17.78 -13.81 7.23
CA ARG A 183 17.91 -15.05 6.45
C ARG A 183 18.10 -14.73 4.97
N LEU A 184 17.36 -13.76 4.44
CA LEU A 184 17.52 -13.31 3.05
C LEU A 184 18.94 -12.81 2.80
N GLY A 185 19.49 -12.02 3.73
CA GLY A 185 20.89 -11.58 3.68
C GLY A 185 21.25 -10.77 2.43
N TRP A 186 20.27 -10.15 1.75
CA TRP A 186 20.50 -9.33 0.57
C TRP A 186 21.37 -8.12 0.92
N LYS A 187 22.27 -7.77 0.01
CA LYS A 187 23.19 -6.64 0.17
C LYS A 187 23.13 -5.78 -1.08
N GLU A 188 22.95 -4.49 -0.87
CA GLU A 188 23.04 -3.49 -1.93
C GLU A 188 24.39 -3.63 -2.67
N PRO A 189 24.40 -3.70 -4.02
CA PRO A 189 25.64 -3.74 -4.80
C PRO A 189 26.54 -2.53 -4.51
N ALA A 190 27.86 -2.75 -4.62
CA ALA A 190 28.85 -1.68 -4.42
C ALA A 190 28.78 -0.60 -5.51
N ASP A 191 28.37 -0.97 -6.72
CA ASP A 191 28.10 -0.04 -7.82
C ASP A 191 26.78 0.68 -7.58
N LYS A 192 26.87 1.94 -7.13
CA LYS A 192 25.71 2.77 -6.76
C LYS A 192 25.16 3.64 -7.90
N GLY A 193 25.56 3.42 -9.15
CA GLY A 193 24.97 4.14 -10.29
C GLY A 193 25.02 5.67 -10.18
N PRO A 194 24.22 6.37 -11.01
CA PRO A 194 24.06 7.81 -10.87
C PRO A 194 23.14 8.13 -9.68
N ARG A 195 23.51 9.12 -8.87
CA ARG A 195 22.65 9.59 -7.76
C ARG A 195 21.27 9.97 -8.30
N VAL A 196 20.22 9.35 -7.76
CA VAL A 196 18.82 9.58 -8.16
C VAL A 196 18.29 10.89 -7.59
N ALA A 197 17.54 11.63 -8.41
CA ALA A 197 16.95 12.91 -8.02
C ALA A 197 15.74 12.82 -7.09
N ALA A 198 14.91 11.78 -7.27
CA ALA A 198 13.61 11.64 -6.61
C ALA A 198 13.68 11.31 -5.11
N ASN A 199 14.62 10.45 -4.70
CA ASN A 199 14.82 10.09 -3.30
C ASN A 199 16.26 9.64 -3.07
N GLU A 200 16.99 10.35 -2.22
CA GLU A 200 18.40 10.05 -1.87
C GLU A 200 18.59 8.74 -1.11
N LEU A 201 17.53 8.24 -0.48
CA LEU A 201 17.54 6.98 0.25
C LEU A 201 17.32 5.76 -0.66
N SER A 202 17.11 5.98 -1.97
CA SER A 202 16.93 4.90 -2.93
C SER A 202 18.10 3.93 -2.91
N LYS A 203 17.77 2.64 -2.91
CA LYS A 203 18.70 1.53 -3.04
C LYS A 203 18.77 1.06 -4.48
N TYR A 204 19.95 0.58 -4.87
CA TYR A 204 20.16 0.01 -6.20
C TYR A 204 20.07 -1.51 -6.13
N GLY A 205 19.30 -2.09 -7.05
CA GLY A 205 19.15 -3.52 -7.16
C GLY A 205 20.30 -4.20 -7.91
N ASP A 206 20.23 -5.52 -7.93
CA ASP A 206 21.06 -6.38 -8.77
C ASP A 206 20.77 -6.14 -10.26
N TRP A 207 21.81 -6.28 -11.08
CA TRP A 207 21.68 -6.26 -12.52
C TRP A 207 21.07 -7.58 -13.03
N VAL A 208 20.02 -7.47 -13.84
CA VAL A 208 19.27 -8.58 -14.44
C VAL A 208 19.22 -8.42 -15.95
N VAL A 209 19.58 -9.47 -16.70
CA VAL A 209 19.44 -9.47 -18.16
C VAL A 209 18.00 -9.81 -18.52
N LEU A 210 17.34 -8.93 -19.25
CA LEU A 210 15.94 -9.06 -19.65
C LEU A 210 15.78 -8.81 -21.14
N LYS A 211 14.83 -9.50 -21.76
CA LYS A 211 14.55 -9.41 -23.20
C LYS A 211 13.14 -8.93 -23.45
N ALA A 212 12.98 -8.06 -24.43
CA ALA A 212 11.67 -7.61 -24.88
C ALA A 212 10.83 -8.79 -25.36
N GLY A 213 9.55 -8.81 -24.98
CA GLY A 213 8.64 -9.89 -25.36
C GLY A 213 8.89 -11.25 -24.71
N GLN A 214 9.87 -11.38 -23.81
CA GLN A 214 10.07 -12.58 -23.00
C GLN A 214 9.62 -12.31 -21.56
N PRO A 215 8.41 -12.78 -21.16
CA PRO A 215 7.89 -12.54 -19.83
C PRO A 215 8.77 -13.18 -18.75
N VAL A 216 8.99 -12.44 -17.67
CA VAL A 216 9.55 -12.94 -16.40
C VAL A 216 8.56 -12.65 -15.28
N ASP A 217 8.52 -13.50 -14.26
CA ASP A 217 7.70 -13.23 -13.08
C ASP A 217 8.31 -12.06 -12.31
N ILE A 218 7.48 -11.13 -11.86
CA ILE A 218 7.84 -10.08 -10.91
C ILE A 218 6.97 -10.19 -9.67
N ASP A 219 7.63 -10.12 -8.50
CA ASP A 219 7.00 -9.95 -7.20
C ASP A 219 7.51 -8.66 -6.57
N ILE A 220 6.60 -7.82 -6.07
CA ILE A 220 6.93 -6.60 -5.34
C ILE A 220 6.18 -6.63 -4.02
N LEU A 221 6.91 -6.56 -2.92
CA LEU A 221 6.36 -6.46 -1.58
C LEU A 221 6.57 -5.05 -1.06
N ILE A 222 5.48 -4.37 -0.72
CA ILE A 222 5.54 -3.11 0.05
C ILE A 222 4.84 -3.31 1.39
N GLY A 223 5.14 -2.47 2.37
CA GLY A 223 4.48 -2.55 3.66
C GLY A 223 4.94 -1.48 4.64
N GLU A 224 4.26 -1.44 5.78
CA GLU A 224 4.36 -0.33 6.71
C GLU A 224 4.36 -0.85 8.15
N ARG A 225 5.24 -0.27 8.98
CA ARG A 225 5.30 -0.43 10.44
C ARG A 225 6.04 0.75 11.09
N PRO A 226 5.65 1.22 12.28
CA PRO A 226 4.60 0.74 13.18
C PRO A 226 3.28 1.54 13.07
N GLY A 227 3.18 2.42 12.09
CA GLY A 227 2.13 3.39 11.82
C GLY A 227 2.76 4.75 11.46
N GLY A 228 1.98 5.65 10.87
CA GLY A 228 2.41 7.03 10.61
C GLY A 228 2.33 7.41 9.14
N GLN A 229 3.46 7.78 8.55
CA GLN A 229 3.56 8.15 7.14
C GLN A 229 4.03 6.96 6.31
N PHE A 230 3.51 6.86 5.09
CA PHE A 230 3.91 5.86 4.11
C PHE A 230 4.12 6.53 2.76
N HIS A 231 5.22 6.20 2.11
CA HIS A 231 5.54 6.67 0.76
C HIS A 231 6.66 5.85 0.15
N GLY A 232 6.81 6.00 -1.16
CA GLY A 232 7.92 5.44 -1.88
C GLY A 232 7.70 5.43 -3.37
N LEU A 233 8.74 5.04 -4.08
CA LEU A 233 8.68 4.89 -5.52
C LEU A 233 9.60 3.78 -6.01
N LEU A 234 9.21 3.17 -7.12
CA LEU A 234 10.01 2.18 -7.83
C LEU A 234 10.41 2.71 -9.21
N LEU A 235 11.72 2.82 -9.41
CA LEU A 235 12.38 3.24 -10.64
C LEU A 235 13.12 2.06 -11.27
N TYR A 236 13.65 2.26 -12.46
CA TYR A 236 14.61 1.35 -13.06
C TYR A 236 15.77 2.08 -13.71
N GLU A 237 16.88 1.37 -13.84
CA GLU A 237 18.05 1.79 -14.60
C GLU A 237 18.37 0.73 -15.65
N LYS A 238 18.74 1.16 -16.86
CA LYS A 238 19.24 0.35 -17.95
C LYS A 238 20.74 0.59 -18.07
N LYS A 239 21.52 -0.49 -18.02
CA LYS A 239 22.99 -0.41 -18.06
C LYS A 239 23.49 0.27 -19.33
N GLY A 240 24.37 1.25 -19.16
CA GLY A 240 24.98 2.00 -20.26
C GLY A 240 24.13 3.15 -20.79
N GLU A 241 22.94 3.40 -20.23
CA GLU A 241 22.12 4.56 -20.58
C GLU A 241 22.51 5.79 -19.75
N THR A 242 22.49 6.96 -20.37
CA THR A 242 22.68 8.25 -19.71
C THR A 242 21.32 8.89 -19.43
N TYR A 243 21.17 9.43 -18.23
CA TYR A 243 19.93 10.05 -17.77
C TYR A 243 20.10 11.57 -17.67
N PRO A 244 19.07 12.37 -18.04
CA PRO A 244 19.13 13.81 -17.91
C PRO A 244 19.21 14.23 -16.44
N PRO A 245 19.88 15.35 -16.14
CA PRO A 245 19.87 15.92 -14.81
C PRO A 245 18.50 16.53 -14.50
N ALA A 246 17.98 16.24 -13.30
CA ALA A 246 16.91 16.99 -12.66
C ALA A 246 17.42 18.36 -12.17
N PRO A 247 16.54 19.29 -11.75
CA PRO A 247 16.95 20.61 -11.26
C PRO A 247 17.95 20.61 -10.08
N ASN A 248 17.99 19.52 -9.31
CA ASN A 248 18.97 19.33 -8.22
C ASN A 248 20.31 18.74 -8.69
N GLY A 249 20.55 18.66 -10.01
CA GLY A 249 21.78 18.16 -10.62
C GLY A 249 21.95 16.63 -10.59
N ARG A 250 20.94 15.89 -10.11
CA ARG A 250 20.96 14.41 -10.02
C ARG A 250 20.23 13.77 -11.17
N ALA A 251 20.46 12.47 -11.42
CA ALA A 251 19.82 11.77 -12.51
C ALA A 251 18.32 11.60 -12.27
N ALA A 252 17.51 12.01 -13.25
CA ALA A 252 16.11 11.63 -13.33
C ALA A 252 16.03 10.21 -13.95
N LEU A 253 15.78 9.20 -13.11
CA LEU A 253 15.57 7.84 -13.60
C LEU A 253 14.11 7.62 -14.03
N PRO A 254 13.86 6.69 -14.97
CA PRO A 254 12.52 6.25 -15.33
C PRO A 254 11.73 5.63 -14.18
N LEU A 255 10.46 6.03 -14.07
CA LEU A 255 9.49 5.33 -13.22
C LEU A 255 9.20 3.95 -13.81
N PHE A 256 9.11 2.93 -12.95
CA PHE A 256 8.60 1.63 -13.37
C PHE A 256 7.08 1.73 -13.62
N GLN A 257 6.70 1.67 -14.90
CA GLN A 257 5.32 1.81 -15.36
C GLN A 257 4.96 0.71 -16.37
N LEU A 258 3.71 0.25 -16.30
CA LEU A 258 3.10 -0.75 -17.19
C LEU A 258 2.09 -0.14 -18.17
N ALA A 259 1.77 1.14 -17.99
CA ALA A 259 0.93 1.91 -18.89
C ALA A 259 1.49 3.32 -19.03
N GLU A 260 1.28 3.91 -20.20
CA GLU A 260 1.62 5.32 -20.42
C GLU A 260 0.81 6.20 -19.49
N LYS A 261 1.50 6.90 -18.60
CA LYS A 261 0.89 7.91 -17.74
C LYS A 261 1.87 9.06 -17.53
N PRO A 262 2.08 9.90 -18.56
CA PRO A 262 2.94 11.06 -18.46
C PRO A 262 2.42 11.94 -17.34
N THR A 263 3.22 12.10 -16.30
CA THR A 263 2.91 12.98 -15.17
C THR A 263 4.02 14.01 -15.11
N PRO A 264 3.73 15.32 -15.20
CA PRO A 264 4.74 16.35 -15.08
C PRO A 264 5.53 16.17 -13.79
N ASN A 265 6.79 15.76 -13.91
CA ASN A 265 7.70 15.57 -12.80
C ASN A 265 9.12 15.86 -13.29
N ASN A 266 9.85 16.69 -12.56
CA ASN A 266 11.21 17.09 -12.91
C ASN A 266 12.29 16.27 -12.20
N GLN A 267 11.91 15.25 -11.42
CA GLN A 267 12.82 14.36 -10.68
C GLN A 267 12.82 12.91 -11.20
N ILE A 268 11.81 12.51 -11.98
CA ILE A 268 11.69 11.17 -12.59
C ILE A 268 11.23 11.29 -14.03
N LEU A 269 11.54 10.30 -14.86
CA LEU A 269 11.04 10.21 -16.23
C LEU A 269 9.76 9.37 -16.27
N THR A 270 8.69 9.91 -16.85
CA THR A 270 7.39 9.23 -17.03
C THR A 270 6.97 9.12 -18.50
N ASP A 271 7.87 9.51 -19.40
CA ASP A 271 7.71 9.51 -20.86
C ASP A 271 8.40 8.31 -21.53
N ARG A 272 9.03 7.42 -20.74
CA ARG A 272 9.64 6.21 -21.28
C ARG A 272 8.58 5.18 -21.66
N PRO A 273 8.78 4.42 -22.75
CA PRO A 273 7.87 3.34 -23.11
C PRO A 273 7.63 2.40 -21.92
N PRO A 274 6.37 2.06 -21.62
CA PRO A 274 6.06 1.22 -20.48
C PRO A 274 6.61 -0.20 -20.67
N TRP A 275 6.85 -0.86 -19.55
CA TRP A 275 7.07 -2.30 -19.52
C TRP A 275 5.76 -3.01 -19.91
N LYS A 276 5.87 -4.13 -20.61
CA LYS A 276 4.69 -4.95 -20.90
C LYS A 276 4.35 -5.78 -19.67
N CYS A 277 3.07 -5.93 -19.37
CA CYS A 277 2.57 -6.92 -18.42
C CYS A 277 1.81 -8.01 -19.18
N PHE A 278 2.05 -9.26 -18.81
CA PHE A 278 1.39 -10.45 -19.36
C PHE A 278 0.57 -11.03 -18.22
N ASN A 279 -0.72 -10.76 -18.25
CA ASN A 279 -1.67 -11.26 -17.27
C ASN A 279 -3.03 -11.42 -17.91
#